data_AF-A0A1A6HD22-F1
#
_entry.id   AF-A0A1A6HD22-F1
#
_cell.length_a   1.000
_cell.length_b   1.000
_cell.length_c   1.000
_cell.angle_alpha   90.00
_cell.angle_beta   90.00
_cell.angle_gamma   90.00
#
_symmetry.space_group_name_H-M   'P 1'
#
loop_
_entity.id
_entity.type
_entity.pdbx_description
1 polymer ?
#
loop_
_entity_poly.entity_id
_entity_poly.type
_entity_poly.pdbx_seq_one_letter_code
_entity_poly.pdbx_strand_id
1 'polypeptide(L)' 'KVQTEIDRVIGCEKKVRLADQDAMLYNNAVIHEVQRMGNIIPLNVPREVKVDTKFTGFHLPK' A
#
# COMPACT_ATOMS: atom_id res chain seq x y z
N LYS A 1 18.93 -0.90 -7.30
CA LYS A 1 18.65 -0.07 -6.09
C LYS A 1 17.94 -0.88 -5.01
N VAL A 2 16.78 -1.49 -5.28
CA VAL A 2 16.12 -2.41 -4.32
C VAL A 2 17.00 -3.61 -3.96
N GLN A 3 17.58 -4.28 -4.96
CA GLN A 3 18.48 -5.42 -4.71
C GLN A 3 19.69 -5.04 -3.84
N THR A 4 20.26 -3.85 -4.05
CA THR A 4 21.38 -3.33 -3.26
C THR A 4 21.01 -3.07 -1.80
N GLU A 5 19.76 -2.68 -1.52
CA GLU A 5 19.25 -2.53 -0.15
C GLU A 5 19.03 -3.90 0.50
N ILE A 6 18.47 -4.87 -0.24
CA ILE A 6 18.29 -6.26 0.21
C ILE A 6 19.64 -6.86 0.61
N ASP A 7 20.63 -6.76 -0.28
CA ASP A 7 21.95 -7.34 -0.07
C ASP A 7 22.69 -6.69 1.12
N ARG A 8 22.40 -5.41 1.42
CA ARG A 8 22.99 -4.67 2.55
C ARG A 8 22.34 -5.00 3.90
N VAL A 9 21.01 -5.19 3.93
CA VAL A 9 20.25 -5.37 5.18
C VAL A 9 20.22 -6.84 5.61
N ILE A 10 20.12 -7.77 4.66
CA ILE A 10 19.86 -9.19 4.94
C ILE A 10 21.11 -10.05 4.72
N GLY A 11 22.00 -9.63 3.81
CA GLY A 11 23.14 -10.41 3.35
C GLY A 11 22.73 -11.54 2.39
N CYS A 12 23.67 -12.01 1.55
CA CYS A 12 23.38 -12.94 0.45
C CYS A 12 22.85 -14.33 0.86
N GLU A 13 22.97 -14.73 2.13
CA GLU A 13 22.68 -16.11 2.57
C GLU A 13 21.34 -16.28 3.30
N LYS A 14 20.67 -15.19 3.69
CA LYS A 14 19.41 -15.26 4.45
C LYS A 14 18.20 -14.98 3.57
N LYS A 15 17.16 -15.81 3.73
CA LYS A 15 15.84 -15.56 3.16
C LYS A 15 15.20 -14.37 3.86
N VAL A 16 14.67 -13.45 3.06
CA VAL A 16 13.92 -12.28 3.52
C VAL A 16 12.74 -12.72 4.40
N ARG A 17 12.66 -12.17 5.62
CA ARG A 17 11.52 -12.39 6.53
C ARG A 17 10.71 -11.10 6.64
N LEU A 18 9.43 -11.23 6.99
CA LEU A 18 8.56 -10.07 7.24
C LEU A 18 9.08 -9.16 8.36
N ALA A 19 9.85 -9.71 9.31
CA ALA A 19 10.48 -8.93 10.37
C ALA A 19 11.58 -7.96 9.85
N ASP A 20 12.14 -8.24 8.68
CA ASP A 20 13.16 -7.38 8.05
C ASP A 20 12.54 -6.23 7.25
N GLN A 21 11.21 -6.21 7.13
CA GLN A 21 10.46 -5.23 6.34
C GLN A 21 10.62 -3.80 6.87
N ASP A 22 10.72 -3.62 8.19
CA ASP A 22 10.91 -2.29 8.81
C ASP A 22 12.31 -1.71 8.53
N ALA A 23 13.30 -2.56 8.26
CA ALA A 23 14.66 -2.13 7.91
C ALA A 23 14.81 -1.77 6.41
N MET A 24 13.78 -2.02 5.60
CA MET A 24 13.79 -1.86 4.14
C MET A 24 12.87 -0.73 3.68
N LEU A 25 13.28 0.52 3.94
CA LEU A 25 12.50 1.72 3.65
C LEU A 25 12.29 1.95 2.15
N TYR A 26 13.29 1.66 1.30
CA TYR A 26 13.17 1.89 -0.14
C TYR A 26 12.32 0.79 -0.82
N ASN A 27 12.40 -0.46 -0.37
CA ASN A 27 11.49 -1.50 -0.85
C ASN A 27 10.02 -1.21 -0.48
N ASN A 28 9.75 -0.76 0.75
CA ASN A 28 8.40 -0.33 1.13
C ASN A 28 7.91 0.82 0.23
N ALA A 29 8.73 1.85 -0.02
CA ALA A 29 8.36 2.93 -0.92
C ALA A 29 8.01 2.44 -2.34
N VAL A 30 8.76 1.47 -2.88
CA VAL A 30 8.48 0.87 -4.20
C VAL A 30 7.16 0.11 -4.21
N ILE A 31 6.87 -0.70 -3.18
CA ILE A 31 5.60 -1.43 -3.08
C ILE A 31 4.42 -0.44 -3.04
N HIS A 32 4.53 0.62 -2.25
CA HIS A 32 3.49 1.65 -2.16
C HIS A 32 3.30 2.39 -3.50
N GLU A 33 4.36 2.69 -4.23
CA GLU A 33 4.27 3.29 -5.57
C GLU A 33 3.66 2.33 -6.60
N VAL A 34 4.00 1.04 -6.54
CA VAL A 34 3.39 0.02 -7.40
C VAL A 34 1.90 -0.12 -7.10
N GLN A 35 1.47 -0.06 -5.83
CA GLN A 35 0.05 -0.05 -5.47
C GLN A 35 -0.65 1.22 -5.94
N ARG A 36 0.03 2.38 -5.88
CA ARG A 36 -0.50 3.67 -6.38
C ARG A 36 -0.70 3.64 -7.90
N MET A 37 0.29 3.15 -8.65
CA MET A 37 0.24 3.07 -10.11
C MET A 37 -0.67 1.94 -10.61
N GLY A 38 -0.63 0.82 -9.89
CA GLY A 38 -1.33 -0.40 -10.26
C GLY A 38 -2.78 -0.46 -9.83
N ASN A 39 -3.31 0.59 -9.16
CA ASN A 39 -4.65 0.69 -8.57
C ASN A 39 -5.60 -0.40 -9.09
N ILE A 40 -5.52 -1.58 -8.44
CA ILE A 40 -6.03 -2.85 -9.00
C ILE A 40 -7.55 -2.77 -9.17
N ILE A 41 -8.19 -1.86 -8.44
CA ILE A 41 -9.60 -1.53 -8.53
C ILE A 41 -9.71 -0.02 -8.80
N PRO A 42 -9.67 0.43 -10.07
CA PRO A 42 -9.66 1.85 -10.43
C PRO A 42 -10.84 2.67 -9.86
N LEU A 43 -11.95 2.03 -9.51
CA LEU A 43 -13.14 2.65 -8.91
C LEU A 43 -13.41 2.21 -7.46
N ASN A 44 -12.49 1.46 -6.84
CA ASN A 44 -12.70 0.76 -5.57
C ASN A 44 -13.95 -0.14 -5.57
N VAL A 45 -14.22 -0.86 -4.49
CA VAL A 45 -15.47 -1.62 -4.35
C VAL A 45 -16.62 -0.62 -4.16
N PRO A 46 -17.79 -0.81 -4.81
CA PRO A 46 -18.97 -0.02 -4.54
C PRO A 46 -19.27 0.03 -3.04
N ARG A 47 -19.47 1.24 -2.50
CA ARG A 47 -19.82 1.45 -1.09
C ARG A 47 -21.19 2.11 -1.02
N GLU A 48 -21.98 1.66 -0.06
CA GLU A 48 -23.29 2.22 0.28
C GLU A 48 -23.19 2.92 1.63
N VAL A 49 -23.91 4.04 1.76
CA VAL A 49 -23.97 4.83 2.98
C VAL A 49 -24.97 4.16 3.93
N LYS A 50 -24.55 3.74 5.12
CA LYS A 50 -25.45 3.04 6.06
C LYS A 50 -26.48 3.96 6.75
N VAL A 51 -26.21 5.26 6.80
CA VAL A 51 -27.00 6.28 7.49
C VAL A 51 -26.88 7.59 6.71
N ASP A 52 -28.00 8.29 6.51
CA ASP A 52 -28.06 9.54 5.77
C ASP A 52 -26.93 10.51 6.18
N THR A 53 -26.01 10.76 5.25
CA THR A 53 -24.79 11.51 5.52
C THR A 53 -24.74 12.72 4.62
N LYS A 54 -24.50 13.90 5.20
CA LYS A 54 -24.18 15.10 4.42
C LYS A 54 -22.67 15.14 4.17
N PHE A 55 -22.26 14.94 2.93
CA PHE A 55 -20.85 15.04 2.53
C PHE A 55 -20.69 16.23 1.58
N THR A 56 -19.85 17.20 1.98
CA THR A 56 -19.47 18.37 1.16
C THR A 56 -20.67 19.10 0.52
N GLY A 57 -21.78 19.24 1.26
CA GLY A 57 -23.00 19.91 0.79
C GLY A 57 -24.01 19.01 0.06
N PHE A 58 -23.64 17.77 -0.27
CA PHE A 58 -24.54 16.77 -0.84
C PHE A 58 -25.15 15.90 0.24
N HIS A 59 -26.45 15.65 0.13
CA HIS A 59 -27.14 14.69 0.98
C HIS A 59 -27.07 13.31 0.31
N LEU A 60 -26.35 12.38 0.94
CA LEU A 60 -26.31 10.98 0.53
C LEU A 60 -27.35 10.22 1.35
N PRO A 61 -28.49 9.86 0.75
CA PRO A 61 -29.45 8.99 1.40
C PRO A 61 -28.87 7.58 1.51
N LYS A 62 -29.36 6.82 2.48
CA LYS A 62 -29.18 5.37 2.51
C LYS A 62 -29.77 4.71 1.25
#